data_AF-F3FRY7-F1
#
_entry.id   AF-F3FRY7-F1
#
_cell.length_a   1.000
_cell.length_b   1.000
_cell.length_c   1.000
_cell.angle_alpha   90.00
_cell.angle_beta   90.00
_cell.angle_gamma   90.00
#
_symmetry.space_group_name_H-M   'P 1'
#
loop_
_entity.id
_entity.type
_entity.pdbx_description
1 polymer ?
#
loop_
_entity_poly.entity_id
_entity_poly.type
_entity_poly.pdbx_seq_one_letter_code
_entity_poly.pdbx_strand_id
1 'polypeptide(L)' 'MTINGTMLHATQDDLPFGGVGDSGTGAYHGYEGFVRLSHARGVLKLGRFNMSDKVSAPYGRLTRLVTRFMIGK' A
#
# COMPACT_ATOMS: atom_id res chain seq x y z
N MET A 1 24.05 -3.04 -7.33
CA MET A 1 25.51 -3.23 -7.20
C MET A 1 25.98 -4.14 -8.32
N THR A 2 27.07 -3.78 -9.00
CA THR A 2 27.71 -4.66 -10.00
C THR A 2 28.98 -5.23 -9.39
N ILE A 3 29.18 -6.54 -9.49
CA ILE A 3 30.45 -7.21 -9.13
C ILE A 3 31.27 -7.36 -10.42
N ASN A 4 32.57 -7.08 -10.36
CA ASN A 4 33.50 -7.20 -11.50
C ASN A 4 33.12 -6.35 -12.73
N GLY A 5 32.50 -5.19 -12.50
CA GLY A 5 32.14 -4.23 -13.55
C GLY A 5 31.55 -2.95 -12.97
N THR A 6 31.37 -1.94 -13.81
CA THR A 6 30.88 -0.61 -13.41
C THR A 6 29.74 -0.17 -14.34
N MET A 7 28.79 0.60 -13.82
CA MET A 7 27.60 1.14 -14.51
C MET A 7 26.57 0.14 -15.06
N LEU A 8 26.89 -1.15 -15.24
CA LEU A 8 25.95 -2.11 -15.87
C LEU A 8 24.65 -2.33 -15.08
N HIS A 9 24.65 -2.17 -13.76
CA HIS A 9 23.41 -2.25 -12.97
C HIS A 9 22.44 -1.09 -13.25
N ALA A 10 22.93 0.01 -13.83
CA ALA A 10 22.10 1.15 -14.21
C ALA A 10 21.43 0.97 -15.58
N THR A 11 21.79 -0.05 -16.36
CA THR A 11 21.19 -0.33 -17.68
C THR A 11 20.27 -1.55 -17.66
N GLN A 12 20.14 -2.22 -16.51
CA GLN A 12 19.23 -3.35 -16.36
C GLN A 12 17.83 -2.82 -16.05
N ASP A 13 16.87 -3.11 -16.94
CA ASP A 13 15.50 -2.60 -16.85
C ASP A 13 14.69 -3.21 -15.71
N ASP A 14 14.98 -4.47 -15.36
CA ASP A 14 14.31 -5.19 -14.26
C ASP A 14 14.94 -4.91 -12.88
N LEU A 15 15.96 -4.05 -12.80
CA LEU A 15 16.57 -3.68 -11.53
C LEU A 15 16.11 -2.28 -11.12
N PRO A 16 15.51 -2.11 -9.92
CA PRO A 16 15.16 -0.79 -9.43
C PRO A 16 16.41 0.07 -9.26
N PHE A 17 16.46 1.18 -9.98
CA PHE A 17 17.55 2.15 -9.91
C PHE A 17 17.15 3.34 -9.05
N GLY A 18 17.94 3.61 -8.01
CA GLY A 18 17.64 4.63 -7.01
C GLY A 18 18.71 4.71 -5.92
N GLY A 19 18.66 5.78 -5.13
CA GLY A 19 19.58 6.05 -4.03
C GLY A 19 18.95 5.85 -2.65
N VAL A 20 19.79 5.91 -1.62
CA VAL A 20 19.38 5.92 -0.20
C VAL A 20 20.19 6.99 0.54
N GLY A 21 19.57 7.75 1.44
CA GLY A 21 20.23 8.80 2.22
C GLY A 21 20.59 10.02 1.36
N ASP A 22 21.82 10.53 1.48
CA ASP A 22 22.30 11.68 0.70
C ASP A 22 22.34 11.40 -0.81
N SER A 23 22.34 10.12 -1.22
CA SER A 23 22.25 9.71 -2.63
C SER A 23 20.83 9.75 -3.20
N GLY A 24 19.82 10.07 -2.40
CA GLY A 24 18.42 10.20 -2.81
C GLY A 24 17.47 9.21 -2.15
N THR A 25 16.20 9.22 -2.56
CA THR A 25 15.15 8.35 -2.03
C THR A 25 14.19 7.86 -3.11
N GLY A 26 13.81 6.59 -3.01
CA GLY A 26 12.96 5.93 -4.00
C GLY A 26 13.77 5.36 -5.15
N ALA A 27 13.08 4.64 -6.03
CA ALA A 27 13.68 3.99 -7.20
C ALA A 27 12.71 4.05 -8.39
N TYR A 28 13.26 3.89 -9.59
CA TYR A 28 12.55 3.74 -10.85
C TYR A 28 13.18 2.60 -11.67
N HIS A 29 12.89 2.54 -12.97
CA HIS A 29 13.07 1.42 -13.91
C HIS A 29 11.89 0.47 -13.95
N GLY A 30 11.61 -0.04 -15.15
CA GLY A 30 10.55 -1.00 -15.43
C GLY A 30 9.25 -0.72 -14.69
N TYR A 31 8.82 -1.71 -13.91
CA TYR A 31 7.61 -1.67 -13.11
C TYR A 31 7.69 -0.65 -11.97
N GLU A 32 8.83 -0.52 -11.31
CA GLU A 32 9.06 0.40 -10.21
C GLU A 32 8.92 1.86 -10.66
N GLY A 33 9.34 2.17 -11.89
CA GLY A 33 9.10 3.47 -12.53
C GLY A 33 7.61 3.75 -12.73
N PHE A 34 6.85 2.76 -13.21
CA PHE A 34 5.38 2.89 -13.32
C PHE A 34 4.74 3.11 -11.96
N VAL A 35 5.07 2.31 -10.95
CA VAL A 35 4.55 2.46 -9.58
C VAL A 35 4.92 3.83 -9.01
N ARG A 36 6.14 4.32 -9.25
CA ARG A 36 6.62 5.59 -8.71
C ARG A 36 5.89 6.80 -9.30
N LEU A 37 5.50 6.72 -10.57
CA LEU A 37 4.75 7.78 -11.27
C LEU A 37 3.23 7.55 -11.23
N SER A 38 2.76 6.48 -10.60
CA SER A 38 1.35 6.16 -10.44
C SER A 38 0.86 6.46 -9.04
N HIS A 39 -0.43 6.78 -8.94
CA HIS A 39 -1.12 6.87 -7.66
C HIS A 39 -1.91 5.59 -7.41
N ALA A 40 -1.49 4.79 -6.41
CA ALA A 40 -2.20 3.59 -5.99
C ALA A 40 -3.53 3.96 -5.30
N ARG A 41 -4.60 4.12 -6.11
CA ARG A 41 -5.91 4.52 -5.62
C ARG A 41 -6.59 3.37 -4.89
N GLY A 42 -6.74 3.50 -3.57
CA GLY A 42 -7.57 2.61 -2.77
C GLY A 42 -9.06 2.73 -3.17
N VAL A 43 -9.69 1.60 -3.51
CA VAL A 43 -11.12 1.52 -3.82
C VAL A 43 -11.75 0.43 -2.98
N LEU A 44 -12.74 0.79 -2.16
CA LEU A 44 -13.57 -0.16 -1.41
C LEU A 44 -14.94 -0.27 -2.07
N LYS A 45 -15.35 -1.50 -2.41
CA LYS A 45 -16.69 -1.79 -2.94
C LYS A 45 -17.48 -2.57 -1.89
N LEU A 46 -18.49 -1.91 -1.31
CA LEU A 46 -19.38 -2.52 -0.32
C LEU A 46 -20.44 -3.36 -1.04
N GLY A 47 -20.66 -4.58 -0.55
CA GLY A 47 -21.71 -5.46 -1.06
C GLY A 47 -23.11 -4.99 -0.64
N ARG A 48 -24.15 -5.53 -1.28
CA ARG A 48 -25.57 -5.22 -0.98
C ARG A 48 -25.94 -5.49 0.49
N PHE A 49 -25.25 -6.44 1.12
CA PHE A 49 -25.32 -6.68 2.56
C PHE A 49 -24.11 -6.06 3.24
N ASN A 50 -24.21 -4.76 3.52
CA ASN A 50 -23.18 -4.04 4.23
C ASN A 50 -23.45 -4.05 5.74
N MET A 51 -22.58 -4.70 6.51
CA MET A 51 -22.68 -4.69 7.97
C MET A 51 -22.28 -3.34 8.57
N SER A 52 -21.58 -2.46 7.85
CA SER A 52 -21.21 -1.13 8.36
C SER A 52 -22.42 -0.24 8.60
N ASP A 53 -23.47 -0.36 7.79
CA ASP A 53 -24.74 0.38 7.98
C ASP A 53 -25.51 -0.09 9.22
N LYS A 54 -25.24 -1.29 9.72
CA LYS A 54 -25.84 -1.79 10.97
C LYS A 54 -25.03 -1.40 12.21
N VAL A 55 -23.81 -0.92 12.01
CA VAL A 55 -22.88 -0.49 13.07
C VAL A 55 -22.83 1.03 13.18
N SER A 56 -23.40 1.76 12.21
CA SER A 56 -23.59 3.21 12.26
C SER A 56 -24.68 3.62 13.27
N ALA A 57 -24.71 4.91 13.60
CA ALA A 57 -25.65 5.45 14.58
C ALA A 57 -27.12 5.25 14.16
N PRO A 58 -28.07 5.10 15.11
CA PRO A 58 -27.93 5.24 16.57
C PRO A 58 -27.32 4.00 17.26
N TYR A 59 -26.31 4.23 18.11
CA TYR A 59 -25.55 3.17 18.79
C TYR A 59 -26.41 2.40 19.80
N GLY A 60 -27.02 1.30 19.35
CA GLY A 60 -27.86 0.42 20.17
C GLY A 60 -27.10 -0.73 20.85
N ARG A 61 -27.85 -1.64 21.48
CA ARG A 61 -27.29 -2.86 22.11
C ARG A 61 -26.45 -3.70 21.14
N LEU A 62 -26.81 -3.69 19.86
CA LEU A 62 -26.12 -4.40 18.78
C LEU A 62 -24.73 -3.81 18.51
N THR A 63 -24.59 -2.48 18.43
CA THR A 63 -23.28 -1.83 18.28
C THR A 63 -22.37 -2.14 19.47
N ARG A 64 -22.90 -2.11 20.71
CA ARG A 64 -22.15 -2.48 21.92
C ARG A 64 -21.67 -3.92 21.91
N LEU A 65 -22.49 -4.85 21.40
CA LEU A 65 -22.12 -6.25 21.24
C LEU A 65 -21.01 -6.42 20.19
N VAL A 66 -21.16 -5.77 19.03
CA VAL A 66 -20.19 -5.81 17.93
C VAL A 66 -18.85 -5.19 18.35
N THR A 67 -18.87 -4.02 19.00
CA THR A 67 -17.66 -3.37 19.53
C THR A 67 -16.99 -4.25 20.59
N ARG A 68 -17.75 -4.88 21.48
CA ARG A 68 -17.22 -5.82 22.48
C ARG A 68 -16.56 -7.04 21.84
N PHE A 69 -17.14 -7.57 20.77
CA PHE A 69 -16.58 -8.69 20.02
C PHE A 69 -15.34 -8.29 19.20
N MET A 70 -15.32 -7.09 18.61
CA MET A 70 -14.20 -6.62 17.76
C MET A 70 -13.01 -6.08 18.55
N ILE A 71 -13.23 -5.39 19.67
CA ILE A 71 -12.16 -4.71 20.45
C ILE A 71 -11.71 -5.55 21.66
N GLY A 72 -12.42 -6.64 22.00
CA GLY A 72 -11.92 -7.65 22.94
C GLY A 72 -11.68 -7.12 24.36
N LYS A 73 -12.59 -6.29 24.87
CA LYS A 73 -12.77 -6.01 26.30
C LYS A 73 -14.24 -6.16 26.67
#